data_AF-A0A432E1Y8-F1
#
_entry.id   AF-A0A432E1Y8-F1
#
_cell.length_a   1.000
_cell.length_b   1.000
_cell.length_c   1.000
_cell.angle_alpha   90.00
_cell.angle_beta   90.00
_cell.angle_gamma   90.00
#
_symmetry.space_group_name_H-M   'P 1'
#
loop_
_entity.id
_entity.type
_entity.pdbx_description
1 polymer ?
#
loop_
_entity_poly.entity_id
_entity_poly.type
_entity_poly.pdbx_seq_one_letter_code
_entity_poly.pdbx_strand_id
1 'polypeptide(L)'
;MRSSEFLNVGQRLFSKSRIGLCSNENLSVFATYTNSFASNAGYTSDQFNTVNTNQSIPQIQNQLSTLSRQSIKPSTVDQYEIGVKKNFWNNALAVNLTAYQIMYNNYYQTYWFIPTSTPTLPCKFNRYQS
;
A
#
# COMPACT_ATOMS: atom_id res chain seq x y z
N MET A 1 14.87 -5.92 -33.49
CA MET A 1 13.63 -6.54 -32.98
C MET A 1 13.67 -6.45 -31.46
N ARG A 2 12.89 -5.54 -30.85
CA ARG A 2 12.95 -5.28 -29.41
C ARG A 2 11.95 -6.21 -28.72
N SER A 3 12.47 -7.20 -28.00
CA SER A 3 11.69 -8.15 -27.20
C SER A 3 10.85 -7.37 -26.18
N SER A 4 9.53 -7.47 -26.29
CA SER A 4 8.59 -6.94 -25.31
C SER A 4 8.51 -7.94 -24.17
N GLU A 5 9.19 -7.63 -23.05
CA GLU A 5 8.98 -8.34 -21.79
C GLU A 5 7.54 -8.12 -21.36
N PHE A 6 6.70 -9.12 -21.57
CA PHE A 6 5.38 -9.18 -20.98
C PHE A 6 5.58 -9.29 -19.46
N LEU A 7 5.48 -8.15 -18.78
CA LEU A 7 5.44 -8.11 -17.32
C LEU A 7 4.25 -8.96 -16.88
N ASN A 8 4.51 -10.05 -16.17
CA ASN A 8 3.49 -10.93 -15.64
C ASN A 8 2.73 -10.16 -14.54
N VAL A 9 1.67 -9.45 -14.92
CA VAL A 9 0.78 -8.79 -13.97
C VAL A 9 -0.05 -9.90 -13.34
N GLY A 10 0.44 -10.46 -12.23
CA GLY A 10 -0.27 -11.49 -11.48
C GLY A 10 -1.68 -10.99 -11.15
N GLN A 11 -2.69 -11.59 -11.76
CA GLN A 11 -4.08 -11.25 -11.53
C GLN A 11 -4.45 -11.70 -10.12
N ARG A 12 -4.88 -10.76 -9.27
CA ARG A 12 -5.48 -11.07 -7.97
C ARG A 12 -6.99 -11.14 -8.11
N LEU A 13 -7.59 -12.14 -7.49
CA LEU A 13 -9.04 -12.32 -7.47
C LEU A 13 -9.58 -11.77 -6.16
N PHE A 14 -10.62 -10.93 -6.28
CA PHE A 14 -11.42 -10.52 -5.14
C PHE A 14 -12.37 -11.64 -4.75
N SER A 15 -12.64 -11.78 -3.45
CA SER A 15 -13.63 -12.74 -2.97
C SER A 15 -14.34 -12.19 -1.74
N LYS A 16 -15.67 -12.36 -1.71
CA LYS A 16 -16.53 -12.01 -0.59
C LYS A 16 -17.41 -13.19 -0.26
N SER A 17 -17.39 -13.60 1.00
CA SER A 17 -18.28 -14.62 1.54
C SER A 17 -19.07 -14.03 2.70
N ARG A 18 -20.34 -14.43 2.79
CA ARG A 18 -21.24 -14.06 3.90
C ARG A 18 -21.97 -15.30 4.33
N ILE A 19 -22.02 -15.52 5.64
CA ILE A 19 -22.86 -16.55 6.27
C ILE A 19 -23.81 -15.86 7.25
N GLY A 20 -25.03 -16.38 7.35
CA GLY A 20 -26.05 -15.89 8.27
C GLY A 20 -26.84 -17.04 8.84
N LEU A 21 -27.17 -16.95 10.13
CA LEU A 21 -27.95 -17.93 10.87
C LEU A 21 -29.06 -17.20 11.62
N CYS A 22 -30.31 -17.64 11.41
CA CYS A 22 -31.44 -17.21 12.22
C CYS A 22 -31.60 -18.19 13.38
N SER A 23 -31.21 -17.78 14.57
CA SER A 23 -31.35 -18.63 15.77
C SER A 23 -32.80 -18.69 16.24
N ASN A 24 -33.59 -17.64 16.00
CA ASN A 24 -35.05 -17.61 16.11
C ASN A 24 -35.63 -16.45 15.28
N GLU A 25 -36.95 -16.28 15.30
CA GLU A 25 -37.67 -15.22 14.56
C GLU A 25 -37.22 -13.80 14.92
N ASN A 26 -36.62 -13.63 16.10
CA ASN A 26 -36.21 -12.35 16.63
C ASN A 26 -34.69 -12.17 16.71
N LEU A 27 -33.89 -13.20 16.46
CA LEU A 27 -32.44 -13.19 16.62
C LEU A 27 -31.76 -13.80 15.40
N SER A 28 -30.96 -13.00 14.72
CA SER A 28 -30.07 -13.47 13.65
C SER A 28 -28.63 -13.05 13.91
N VAL A 29 -27.71 -13.90 13.48
CA VAL A 29 -26.26 -13.67 13.53
C VAL A 29 -25.74 -13.77 12.11
N PHE A 30 -24.81 -12.91 11.74
CA PHE A 30 -24.13 -12.98 10.46
C PHE A 30 -22.63 -12.75 10.62
N ALA A 31 -21.87 -13.35 9.72
CA ALA A 31 -20.46 -13.08 9.55
C ALA A 31 -20.16 -12.86 8.07
N THR A 32 -19.35 -11.85 7.78
CA THR A 32 -18.86 -11.53 6.44
C THR A 32 -17.35 -11.56 6.45
N TYR A 33 -16.75 -12.20 5.45
CA TYR A 33 -15.35 -12.06 5.12
C TYR A 33 -15.23 -11.45 3.72
N THR A 34 -14.39 -10.44 3.58
CA THR A 34 -14.07 -9.84 2.28
C THR A 34 -12.57 -9.69 2.16
N ASN A 35 -12.01 -10.23 1.09
CA ASN A 35 -10.65 -9.92 0.66
C ASN A 35 -10.68 -8.87 -0.45
N SER A 36 -9.85 -7.84 -0.32
CA SER A 36 -9.66 -6.78 -1.28
C SER A 36 -8.18 -6.50 -1.54
N PHE A 37 -7.86 -5.81 -2.63
CA PHE A 37 -6.53 -5.32 -2.93
C PHE A 37 -6.58 -3.87 -3.39
N ALA A 38 -5.54 -3.13 -3.01
CA ALA A 38 -5.25 -1.81 -3.52
C ALA A 38 -3.95 -1.91 -4.33
N SER A 39 -4.01 -1.50 -5.60
CA SER A 39 -2.82 -1.46 -6.46
C SER A 39 -1.84 -0.42 -5.94
N ASN A 40 -0.58 -0.82 -5.75
CA ASN A 40 0.47 0.12 -5.37
C ASN A 40 1.09 0.70 -6.65
N ALA A 41 1.24 2.02 -6.70
CA ALA A 41 1.87 2.70 -7.81
C ALA A 41 3.39 2.75 -7.63
N GLY A 42 4.12 2.71 -8.75
CA GLY A 42 5.58 2.81 -8.77
C GLY A 42 6.27 1.51 -9.15
N TYR A 43 7.57 1.62 -9.35
CA TYR A 43 8.44 0.52 -9.73
C TYR A 43 9.66 0.51 -8.81
N THR A 44 10.12 -0.69 -8.45
CA THR A 44 11.39 -0.91 -7.78
C THR A 44 12.39 -1.57 -8.74
N SER A 45 13.65 -1.68 -8.34
CA SER A 45 14.70 -2.37 -9.08
C SER A 45 15.65 -3.03 -8.10
N ASP A 46 16.00 -4.29 -8.35
CA ASP A 46 17.04 -4.98 -7.57
C ASP A 46 18.45 -4.45 -7.87
N GLN A 47 18.57 -3.62 -8.92
CA GLN A 47 19.85 -3.10 -9.44
C GLN A 47 20.17 -1.67 -8.96
N PHE A 48 19.43 -1.08 -8.02
CA PHE A 48 19.78 0.25 -7.51
C PHE A 48 21.18 0.31 -6.88
N ASN A 49 21.63 -0.80 -6.29
CA ASN A 49 22.96 -0.91 -5.68
C ASN A 49 24.12 -0.92 -6.68
N THR A 50 23.84 -1.05 -7.99
CA THR A 50 24.88 -1.07 -9.03
C THR A 50 25.09 0.30 -9.68
N VAL A 51 24.33 1.33 -9.27
CA VAL A 51 24.47 2.70 -9.79
C VAL A 51 25.70 3.36 -9.16
N ASN A 52 26.60 3.88 -10.00
CA ASN A 52 27.78 4.60 -9.50
C ASN A 52 27.44 6.07 -9.27
N THR A 53 27.18 6.44 -8.02
CA THR A 53 26.83 7.81 -7.61
C THR A 53 28.01 8.78 -7.60
N ASN A 54 29.24 8.31 -7.87
CA ASN A 54 30.45 9.13 -7.89
C ASN A 54 30.79 9.66 -9.30
N GLN A 55 29.85 9.58 -10.25
CA GLN A 55 30.01 10.06 -11.62
C GLN A 55 29.20 11.34 -11.88
N SER A 56 29.43 11.96 -13.03
CA SER A 56 28.66 13.16 -13.43
C SER A 56 27.15 12.83 -13.56
N ILE A 57 26.28 13.79 -13.22
CA ILE A 57 24.81 13.64 -13.24
C ILE A 57 24.25 12.99 -14.53
N PRO A 58 24.73 13.34 -15.74
CA PRO A 58 24.24 12.70 -16.96
C PRO A 58 24.53 11.19 -17.03
N GLN A 59 25.66 10.75 -16.47
CA GLN A 59 26.06 9.34 -16.47
C GLN A 59 25.23 8.51 -15.48
N ILE A 60 24.94 9.09 -14.31
CA ILE A 60 24.05 8.47 -13.31
C ILE A 60 22.65 8.28 -13.89
N GLN A 61 22.14 9.28 -14.63
CA GLN A 61 20.81 9.21 -15.23
C GLN A 61 20.70 8.19 -16.36
N ASN A 62 21.75 8.04 -17.17
CA ASN A 62 21.85 6.97 -18.15
C ASN A 62 21.84 5.59 -17.48
N GLN A 63 22.60 5.40 -16.39
CA GLN A 63 22.58 4.14 -15.63
C GLN A 63 21.21 3.83 -15.00
N LEU A 64 20.53 4.85 -14.44
CA LEU A 64 19.19 4.70 -13.87
C LEU A 64 18.14 4.34 -14.95
N SER A 65 18.27 4.89 -16.15
CA SER A 65 17.36 4.62 -17.26
C SER A 65 17.44 3.19 -17.80
N THR A 66 18.56 2.51 -17.55
CA THR A 66 18.79 1.11 -17.96
C THR A 66 18.40 0.09 -16.89
N LEU A 67 18.03 0.52 -15.68
CA LEU A 67 17.66 -0.41 -14.61
C LEU A 67 16.35 -1.13 -14.94
N SER A 68 16.33 -2.43 -14.63
CA SER A 68 15.12 -3.25 -14.74
C SER A 68 14.06 -2.77 -13.75
N ARG A 69 12.83 -2.53 -14.22
CA ARG A 69 11.71 -2.09 -13.38
C ARG A 69 10.84 -3.28 -13.00
N GLN A 70 10.60 -3.43 -11.71
CA GLN A 70 9.70 -4.44 -11.17
C GLN A 70 8.49 -3.77 -10.51
N SER A 71 7.32 -4.35 -10.73
CA SER A 71 6.08 -3.88 -10.10
C SER A 71 6.07 -4.21 -8.62
N ILE A 72 5.62 -3.26 -7.80
CA ILE A 72 5.48 -3.45 -6.36
C ILE A 72 4.25 -4.32 -6.09
N LYS A 73 4.38 -5.28 -5.17
CA LYS A 73 3.25 -6.14 -4.77
C LYS A 73 2.09 -5.25 -4.26
N PRO A 74 0.86 -5.47 -4.74
CA PRO A 74 -0.29 -4.68 -4.29
C PRO A 74 -0.57 -4.94 -2.81
N SER A 75 -1.08 -3.92 -2.13
CA SER A 75 -1.54 -4.05 -0.74
C SER A 75 -2.80 -4.91 -0.72
N THR A 76 -2.91 -5.83 0.23
CA THR A 76 -4.13 -6.63 0.43
C THR A 76 -4.82 -6.22 1.71
N VAL A 77 -6.14 -6.13 1.66
CA VAL A 77 -7.00 -5.71 2.77
C VAL A 77 -7.96 -6.85 3.07
N ASP A 78 -7.84 -7.41 4.26
CA ASP A 78 -8.76 -8.42 4.78
C ASP A 78 -9.74 -7.75 5.73
N GLN A 79 -11.03 -8.00 5.52
CA GLN A 79 -12.11 -7.44 6.33
C GLN A 79 -12.97 -8.55 6.91
N TYR A 80 -13.10 -8.55 8.22
CA TYR A 80 -13.99 -9.42 8.97
C TYR A 80 -15.08 -8.55 9.59
N GLU A 81 -16.32 -8.96 9.39
CA GLU A 81 -17.51 -8.35 9.98
C GLU A 81 -18.29 -9.45 10.70
N ILE A 82 -18.65 -9.23 11.95
CA ILE A 82 -19.61 -10.08 12.67
C ILE A 82 -20.72 -9.20 13.20
N GLY A 83 -21.95 -9.66 13.06
CA GLY A 83 -23.12 -8.91 13.48
C GLY A 83 -24.20 -9.76 14.08
N VAL A 84 -24.94 -9.15 15.01
CA VAL A 84 -26.10 -9.73 15.68
C VAL A 84 -27.26 -8.75 15.53
N LYS A 85 -28.42 -9.28 15.13
CA LYS A 85 -29.66 -8.52 15.02
C LYS A 85 -30.67 -9.09 16.00
N LYS A 86 -31.29 -8.22 16.80
CA LYS A 86 -32.31 -8.60 17.78
C LYS A 86 -33.55 -7.72 17.66
N ASN A 87 -34.70 -8.35 17.52
CA ASN A 87 -36.01 -7.70 17.61
C ASN A 87 -36.59 -7.93 19.02
N PHE A 88 -37.17 -6.87 19.59
CA PHE A 88 -37.78 -6.83 20.91
C PHE A 88 -39.23 -6.34 20.80
N TRP A 89 -40.04 -6.69 21.81
CA TRP A 89 -41.39 -6.16 22.04
C TRP A 89 -42.31 -6.31 20.82
N ASN A 90 -42.52 -7.54 20.34
CA ASN A 90 -43.37 -7.79 19.16
C ASN A 90 -42.90 -7.02 17.91
N ASN A 91 -41.58 -6.95 17.71
CA ASN A 91 -40.89 -6.18 16.68
C ASN A 91 -40.98 -4.64 16.81
N ALA A 92 -41.45 -4.09 17.93
CA ALA A 92 -41.49 -2.64 18.13
C ALA A 92 -40.10 -1.99 18.23
N LEU A 93 -39.06 -2.75 18.61
CA LEU A 93 -37.68 -2.26 18.66
C LEU A 93 -36.71 -3.27 18.06
N ALA A 94 -35.92 -2.83 17.07
CA ALA A 94 -34.87 -3.64 16.45
C ALA A 94 -33.49 -3.04 16.74
N VAL A 95 -32.57 -3.87 17.23
CA VAL A 95 -31.18 -3.50 17.49
C VAL A 95 -30.27 -4.32 16.57
N ASN A 96 -29.32 -3.64 15.92
CA ASN A 96 -28.29 -4.26 15.09
C ASN A 96 -26.94 -3.88 15.67
N LEU A 97 -26.20 -4.86 16.17
CA LEU A 97 -24.83 -4.66 16.65
C LEU A 97 -23.88 -5.32 15.66
N THR A 98 -22.84 -4.59 15.24
CA THR A 98 -21.80 -5.09 14.33
C THR A 98 -20.43 -4.72 14.85
N ALA A 99 -19.48 -5.64 14.73
CA ALA A 99 -18.08 -5.40 15.01
C ALA A 99 -17.27 -5.66 13.73
N TYR A 100 -16.29 -4.79 13.49
CA TYR A 100 -15.44 -4.82 12.30
C TYR A 100 -13.98 -4.96 12.70
N GLN A 101 -13.27 -5.80 11.97
CA GLN A 101 -11.82 -5.86 12.01
C GLN A 101 -11.28 -5.78 10.59
N ILE A 102 -10.33 -4.86 10.39
CA ILE A 102 -9.68 -4.63 9.10
C ILE A 102 -8.18 -4.86 9.28
N MET A 103 -7.61 -5.72 8.45
CA MET A 103 -6.18 -6.02 8.44
C MET A 103 -5.58 -5.59 7.11
N TYR A 104 -4.49 -4.82 7.17
CA TYR A 104 -3.72 -4.39 6.01
C TYR A 104 -2.43 -5.19 5.94
N ASN A 105 -2.22 -5.91 4.85
CA ASN A 105 -0.99 -6.62 4.56
C ASN A 105 -0.27 -5.93 3.39
N ASN A 106 1.06 -5.86 3.45
CA ASN A 106 1.90 -5.19 2.44
C ASN A 106 1.55 -3.70 2.25
N TYR A 107 1.35 -2.97 3.35
CA TYR A 107 1.15 -1.52 3.31
C TYR A 107 2.47 -0.82 2.96
N TYR A 108 2.55 -0.20 1.78
CA TYR A 108 3.69 0.64 1.40
C TYR A 108 3.30 2.10 1.60
N GLN A 109 3.98 2.77 2.51
CA GLN A 109 3.85 4.21 2.69
C GLN A 109 4.99 4.90 1.93
N THR A 110 4.65 5.62 0.86
CA THR A 110 5.62 6.49 0.20
C THR A 110 5.84 7.72 1.08
N TYR A 111 7.01 7.85 1.69
CA TYR A 111 7.40 9.08 2.37
C TYR A 111 8.12 10.01 1.37
N TRP A 112 7.70 11.27 1.31
CA TRP A 112 8.37 12.28 0.48
C TRP A 112 9.58 12.82 1.24
N PHE A 113 10.77 12.30 0.93
CA PHE A 113 12.03 12.81 1.47
C PHE A 113 12.37 14.14 0.81
N ILE A 114 12.30 15.24 1.56
CA ILE A 114 12.88 16.54 1.18
C ILE A 114 14.27 16.59 1.80
N PRO A 115 15.36 16.46 1.04
CA PRO A 115 16.66 16.84 1.56
C PRO A 115 16.62 18.36 1.80
N THR A 116 16.62 18.78 3.04
CA THR A 116 17.01 20.15 3.38
C THR A 116 18.47 20.31 2.98
N SER A 117 18.71 20.79 1.76
CA SER A 117 19.94 21.47 1.42
C SER A 117 19.92 22.78 2.20
N THR A 118 20.39 22.76 3.44
CA THR A 118 20.92 23.97 4.05
C THR A 118 22.24 24.22 3.32
N PRO A 119 22.36 25.23 2.43
CA PRO A 119 23.65 25.56 1.86
C PRO A 119 24.52 26.06 3.02
N THR A 120 25.45 25.23 3.48
CA THR A 120 26.56 25.69 4.31
C THR A 120 27.37 26.65 3.45
N LEU A 121 27.12 27.95 3.58
CA LEU A 121 28.09 28.95 3.14
C LEU A 121 29.35 28.72 3.97
N PRO A 122 30.52 28.39 3.39
CA PRO A 122 31.74 28.45 4.15
C PRO A 122 32.02 29.94 4.38
N CYS A 123 31.89 30.39 5.64
CA CYS A 123 32.47 31.65 6.04
C CYS A 123 33.99 31.57 5.85
N LYS A 124 34.48 32.00 4.68
CA LYS A 124 35.90 32.25 4.48
C LYS A 124 36.22 33.64 5.00
N PHE A 125 36.78 33.64 6.20
CA PHE A 125 37.52 34.75 6.79
C PHE A 125 38.69 35.10 5.87
N ASN A 126 38.60 36.20 5.11
CA ASN A 126 39.73 36.68 4.32
C ASN A 126 40.42 37.82 5.08
N ARG A 127 41.53 37.48 5.75
CA ARG A 127 42.44 38.42 6.41
C ARG A 127 43.82 38.26 5.78
N TYR A 128 44.18 39.15 4.86
CA TYR A 128 45.55 39.49 4.43
C TYR A 128 45.45 40.94 3.89
N GLN A 129 45.96 41.98 4.55
CA GLN A 129 47.36 42.40 4.69
C GLN A 129 48.19 42.25 3.41
N SER A 130 48.26 43.34 2.63
CA SER A 130 49.49 44.02 2.19
C SER A 130 49.11 45.40 1.67
#